data_AF-A0A367WG72-F1
#
_entry.id   AF-A0A367WG72-F1
#
_cell.length_a   1.000
_cell.length_b   1.000
_cell.length_c   1.000
_cell.angle_alpha   90.00
_cell.angle_beta   90.00
_cell.angle_gamma   90.00
#
_symmetry.space_group_name_H-M   'P 1'
#
loop_
_entity.id
_entity.type
_entity.pdbx_description
1 polymer ?
#
loop_
_entity_poly.entity_id
_entity_poly.type
_entity_poly.pdbx_seq_one_letter_code
_entity_poly.pdbx_strand_id
1 'polypeptide(L)'
;MTDYTLYISPEYNPHSLARDWGFFVREKNPKIQAILTPHGNLGALRQVLFEHAKACVATSRNQKNPATIRLGNKPAKVSTDTVSDDPEQLYREVGLDTLSLALLADVPIHRPLHLTHNNLVGHWRWLRQVWRLCSTVPLLTAEPMASEVQFDVIEEVWQGRNNTAIALLRSSFQQLISSTGAPQPNDYQTFLANLTVFCPFIGTELLWRQGMVTASKDKGMIE
;
A
#
# COMPACT_ATOMS: atom_id res chain seq x y z
N MET A 1 12.26 -31.68 8.81
CA MET A 1 11.26 -30.63 8.52
C MET A 1 11.14 -29.78 9.76
N THR A 2 11.92 -28.71 9.84
CA THR A 2 11.86 -27.76 10.95
C THR A 2 10.73 -26.79 10.65
N ASP A 3 9.65 -26.96 11.41
CA ASP A 3 8.48 -26.09 11.40
C ASP A 3 8.87 -24.76 12.04
N TYR A 4 9.50 -23.88 11.26
CA TYR A 4 9.69 -22.48 11.63
C TYR A 4 8.35 -21.79 11.50
N THR A 5 7.51 -21.96 12.51
CA THR A 5 6.31 -21.12 12.67
C THR A 5 6.80 -19.71 12.95
N LEU A 6 7.03 -18.94 11.87
CA LEU A 6 7.27 -17.51 11.93
C LEU A 6 6.19 -16.91 12.82
N TYR A 7 6.59 -16.31 13.94
CA TYR A 7 5.64 -15.65 14.82
C TYR A 7 5.01 -14.48 14.06
N ILE A 8 3.79 -14.67 13.60
CA ILE A 8 2.98 -13.61 13.00
C ILE A 8 2.06 -13.10 14.10
N SER A 9 2.18 -11.82 14.42
CA SER A 9 1.29 -11.14 15.36
C SER A 9 -0.17 -11.42 14.95
N PRO A 10 -1.05 -11.85 15.88
CA PRO A 10 -2.47 -12.02 15.58
C PRO A 10 -3.13 -10.69 15.19
N GLU A 11 -2.53 -9.57 15.58
CA GLU A 11 -2.96 -8.23 15.21
C GLU A 11 -2.05 -7.60 14.16
N TYR A 12 -2.64 -6.74 13.31
CA TYR A 12 -1.90 -5.88 12.40
C TYR A 12 -0.84 -5.06 13.15
N ASN A 13 0.43 -5.31 12.83
CA ASN A 13 1.56 -4.55 13.32
C ASN A 13 2.44 -4.16 12.12
N PRO A 14 2.50 -2.85 11.77
CA PRO A 14 3.27 -2.41 10.62
C PRO A 14 4.77 -2.70 10.75
N HIS A 15 5.32 -2.74 11.96
CA HIS A 15 6.76 -3.01 12.19
C HIS A 15 7.10 -4.49 12.05
N SER A 16 6.20 -5.39 12.44
CA SER A 16 6.37 -6.82 12.16
C SER A 16 6.37 -7.08 10.66
N LEU A 17 5.44 -6.47 9.91
CA LEU A 17 5.42 -6.57 8.46
C LEU A 17 6.68 -5.96 7.82
N ALA A 18 7.14 -4.82 8.32
CA ALA A 18 8.38 -4.19 7.86
C ALA A 18 9.62 -5.03 8.16
N ARG A 19 9.64 -5.79 9.26
CA ARG A 19 10.71 -6.74 9.56
C ARG A 19 10.68 -7.93 8.60
N ASP A 20 9.51 -8.53 8.42
CA ASP A 20 9.35 -9.79 7.66
C ASP A 20 9.51 -9.57 6.15
N TRP A 21 9.07 -8.42 5.64
CA TRP A 21 9.08 -8.07 4.22
C TRP A 21 10.03 -6.94 3.86
N GLY A 22 10.74 -6.39 4.84
CA GLY A 22 11.62 -5.23 4.70
C GLY A 22 12.58 -5.36 3.54
N PHE A 23 13.36 -6.44 3.51
CA PHE A 23 14.35 -6.68 2.46
C PHE A 23 13.71 -6.63 1.06
N PHE A 24 12.65 -7.40 0.85
CA PHE A 24 11.95 -7.49 -0.43
C PHE A 24 11.32 -6.16 -0.86
N VAL A 25 10.58 -5.51 0.04
CA VAL A 25 9.87 -4.25 -0.27
C VAL A 25 10.87 -3.11 -0.48
N ARG A 26 11.97 -3.07 0.28
CA ARG A 26 13.01 -2.03 0.15
C ARG A 26 13.80 -2.19 -1.14
N GLU A 27 14.16 -3.42 -1.51
CA GLU A 27 14.85 -3.72 -2.76
C GLU A 27 14.04 -3.28 -3.98
N LYS A 28 12.72 -3.53 -3.96
CA LYS A 28 11.82 -3.07 -5.03
C LYS A 28 11.61 -1.57 -5.06
N ASN A 29 11.83 -0.87 -3.94
CA ASN A 29 11.48 0.54 -3.78
C ASN A 29 12.62 1.40 -3.19
N PRO A 30 13.79 1.45 -3.84
CA PRO A 30 14.96 2.13 -3.29
C PRO A 30 14.74 3.64 -3.12
N LYS A 31 13.93 4.26 -3.99
CA LYS A 31 13.61 5.70 -3.92
C LYS A 31 12.84 6.07 -2.66
N ILE A 32 11.95 5.20 -2.16
CA ILE A 32 11.21 5.45 -0.91
C ILE A 32 12.20 5.47 0.25
N GLN A 33 13.12 4.49 0.30
CA GLN A 33 14.11 4.39 1.36
C GLN A 33 15.08 5.57 1.37
N ALA A 34 15.48 6.06 0.19
CA ALA A 34 16.37 7.21 0.08
C ALA A 34 15.79 8.53 0.65
N ILE A 35 14.46 8.64 0.81
CA ILE A 35 13.80 9.81 1.39
C ILE A 35 13.47 9.61 2.87
N LEU A 36 13.42 8.38 3.36
CA LEU A 36 13.22 8.04 4.77
C LEU A 36 14.52 8.18 5.56
N THR A 37 15.06 9.40 5.59
CA THR A 37 16.29 9.76 6.31
C THR A 37 16.00 10.86 7.33
N PRO A 38 16.84 11.01 8.36
CA PRO A 38 16.81 12.22 9.19
C PRO A 38 16.99 13.42 8.26
N HIS A 39 16.17 14.46 8.41
CA HIS A 39 16.12 15.64 7.53
C HIS A 39 15.45 15.44 6.15
N GLY A 40 14.75 14.31 5.94
CA GLY A 40 13.85 14.15 4.81
C GLY A 40 12.72 15.19 4.81
N ASN A 41 11.97 15.26 3.71
CA ASN A 41 10.81 16.16 3.59
C ASN A 41 9.54 15.38 3.24
N LEU A 42 8.46 15.56 4.01
CA LEU A 42 7.19 14.87 3.77
C LEU A 42 6.56 15.15 2.41
N GLY A 43 6.73 16.35 1.85
CA GLY A 43 6.34 16.67 0.49
C GLY A 43 7.14 15.90 -0.56
N ALA A 44 8.45 15.73 -0.35
CA ALA A 44 9.29 14.90 -1.22
C ALA A 44 8.90 13.42 -1.11
N LEU A 45 8.64 12.92 0.12
CA LEU A 45 8.15 11.56 0.34
C LEU A 45 6.82 11.33 -0.39
N ARG A 46 5.87 12.27 -0.23
CA ARG A 46 4.58 12.24 -0.91
C ARG A 46 4.73 12.14 -2.44
N GLN A 47 5.68 12.86 -3.04
CA GLN A 47 5.97 12.76 -4.47
C GLN A 47 6.54 11.39 -4.84
N VAL A 48 7.48 10.86 -4.07
CA VAL A 48 8.07 9.55 -4.35
C VAL A 48 7.02 8.45 -4.26
N LEU A 49 6.13 8.50 -3.28
CA LEU A 49 5.01 7.58 -3.13
C LEU A 49 4.01 7.71 -4.29
N PHE A 50 3.74 8.93 -4.75
CA PHE A 50 2.90 9.18 -5.91
C PHE A 50 3.47 8.53 -7.18
N GLU A 51 4.76 8.73 -7.45
CA GLU A 51 5.43 8.10 -8.60
C GLU A 51 5.55 6.59 -8.46
N HIS A 52 5.73 6.08 -7.23
CA HIS A 52 5.72 4.65 -6.95
C HIS A 52 4.38 4.01 -7.34
N ALA A 53 3.26 4.58 -6.90
CA ALA A 53 1.92 4.09 -7.26
C ALA A 53 1.74 4.03 -8.79
N LYS A 54 2.17 5.09 -9.50
CA LYS A 54 2.15 5.13 -10.96
C LYS A 54 3.03 4.06 -11.62
N ALA A 55 4.21 3.79 -11.07
CA ALA A 55 5.09 2.75 -11.57
C ALA A 55 4.49 1.36 -11.41
N CYS A 56 3.85 1.07 -10.27
CA CYS A 56 3.17 -0.22 -10.01
C CYS A 56 2.08 -0.52 -11.04
N VAL A 57 1.32 0.50 -11.47
CA VAL A 57 0.26 0.30 -12.46
C VAL A 57 0.79 0.24 -13.90
N ALA A 58 1.89 0.92 -14.20
CA ALA A 58 2.52 0.88 -15.52
C ALA A 58 3.01 -0.53 -15.89
N THR A 59 3.56 -1.27 -14.92
CA THR A 59 4.00 -2.66 -15.10
C THR A 59 2.84 -3.62 -15.38
N SER A 60 1.63 -3.32 -14.88
CA SER A 60 0.45 -4.17 -15.08
C SER A 60 -0.13 -4.08 -16.50
N ARG A 61 0.00 -2.92 -17.17
CA ARG A 61 -0.61 -2.69 -18.49
C ARG A 61 0.23 -3.13 -19.71
N ASN A 62 1.45 -3.66 -19.54
CA ASN A 62 2.34 -4.03 -20.67
C ASN A 62 2.50 -2.91 -21.75
N GLN A 63 2.29 -1.63 -21.38
CA GLN A 63 2.32 -0.54 -22.35
C GLN A 63 3.74 0.03 -22.46
N LYS A 64 4.31 -0.06 -23.67
CA LYS A 64 5.64 0.45 -24.07
C LYS A 64 5.74 1.98 -24.13
N ASN A 65 4.70 2.73 -23.78
CA ASN A 65 4.75 4.19 -23.77
C ASN A 65 3.86 4.74 -22.66
N PRO A 66 4.43 5.24 -21.55
CA PRO A 66 3.66 6.11 -20.69
C PRO A 66 3.41 7.38 -21.50
N ALA A 67 2.17 7.58 -21.97
CA ALA A 67 1.73 8.89 -22.40
C ALA A 67 2.08 9.82 -21.23
N THR A 68 3.08 10.66 -21.46
CA THR A 68 3.67 11.48 -20.40
C THR A 68 2.67 12.58 -20.16
N ILE A 69 1.61 12.31 -19.39
CA ILE A 69 0.86 13.39 -18.77
C ILE A 69 1.86 13.98 -17.78
N ARG A 70 2.62 14.96 -18.28
CA ARG A 70 3.46 15.84 -17.49
C ARG A 70 2.52 16.68 -16.65
N LEU A 71 1.98 16.09 -15.60
CA LEU A 71 1.51 16.86 -14.47
C LEU A 71 2.78 17.53 -13.94
N GLY A 72 2.93 18.84 -14.24
CA GLY A 72 3.98 19.70 -13.70
C GLY A 72 3.80 19.93 -12.19
N ASN A 73 3.57 18.84 -11.47
CA ASN A 73 3.11 18.85 -10.10
C ASN A 73 4.33 18.67 -9.23
N LYS A 74 5.01 19.79 -8.94
CA LYS A 74 5.76 19.82 -7.69
C LYS A 74 4.76 19.47 -6.58
N PRO A 75 5.08 18.52 -5.69
CA PRO A 75 4.21 18.19 -4.58
C PRO A 75 3.97 19.48 -3.80
N ALA A 76 2.70 19.79 -3.54
CA ALA A 76 2.40 20.92 -2.69
C ALA A 76 2.86 20.65 -1.25
N LYS A 77 3.07 21.72 -0.49
CA LYS A 77 3.56 21.66 0.89
C LYS A 77 2.74 20.69 1.73
N VAL A 78 3.43 19.84 2.48
CA VAL A 78 2.86 19.06 3.58
C VAL A 78 3.17 19.81 4.87
N SER A 79 2.16 20.20 5.62
CA SER A 79 2.29 20.76 6.96
C SER A 79 1.81 19.77 8.01
N THR A 80 2.37 19.85 9.21
CA THR A 80 1.97 19.05 10.36
C THR A 80 1.53 19.97 11.50
N ASP A 81 0.76 19.45 12.45
CA ASP A 81 0.40 20.14 13.69
C ASP A 81 1.26 19.64 14.88
N THR A 82 0.88 18.50 15.44
CA THR A 82 1.43 17.84 16.63
C THR A 82 2.26 16.61 16.26
N VAL A 83 2.21 16.21 15.00
CA VAL A 83 2.96 15.08 14.46
C VAL A 83 4.32 15.53 13.94
N SER A 84 5.32 14.67 14.04
CA SER A 84 6.67 14.95 13.55
C SER A 84 6.65 15.31 12.06
N ASP A 85 7.42 16.32 11.66
CA ASP A 85 7.65 16.67 10.26
C ASP A 85 8.82 15.87 9.64
N ASP A 86 9.53 15.07 10.45
CA ASP A 86 10.56 14.15 10.01
C ASP A 86 9.93 12.85 9.44
N PRO A 87 10.12 12.56 8.14
CA PRO A 87 9.61 11.35 7.51
C PRO A 87 10.14 10.06 8.13
N GLU A 88 11.39 10.02 8.60
CA GLU A 88 11.94 8.81 9.20
C GLU A 88 11.28 8.54 10.55
N GLN A 89 11.15 9.57 11.38
CA GLN A 89 10.47 9.44 12.67
C GLN A 89 9.03 8.96 12.48
N LEU A 90 8.27 9.58 11.58
CA LEU A 90 6.89 9.14 11.30
C LEU A 90 6.84 7.70 10.77
N TYR A 91 7.75 7.31 9.87
CA TYR A 91 7.82 5.93 9.40
C TYR A 91 8.08 4.94 10.55
N ARG A 92 8.96 5.29 11.50
CA ARG A 92 9.23 4.47 12.68
C ARG A 92 8.06 4.41 13.66
N GLU A 93 7.18 5.42 13.68
CA GLU A 93 6.01 5.46 14.58
C GLU A 93 4.80 4.73 14.00
N VAL A 94 4.48 4.93 12.72
CA VAL A 94 3.21 4.44 12.13
C VAL A 94 3.39 3.42 11.01
N GLY A 95 4.62 3.22 10.53
CA GLY A 95 4.93 2.37 9.39
C GLY A 95 4.60 2.98 8.03
N LEU A 96 5.17 2.39 6.97
CA LEU A 96 5.07 2.92 5.62
C LEU A 96 3.64 2.88 5.09
N ASP A 97 2.90 1.80 5.28
CA ASP A 97 1.55 1.66 4.71
C ASP A 97 0.60 2.75 5.23
N THR A 98 0.62 3.00 6.55
CA THR A 98 -0.15 4.08 7.18
C THR A 98 0.25 5.44 6.62
N LEU A 99 1.57 5.69 6.54
CA LEU A 99 2.12 6.94 6.06
C LEU A 99 1.79 7.19 4.58
N SER A 100 1.85 6.14 3.76
CA SER A 100 1.49 6.19 2.34
C SER A 100 0.05 6.62 2.13
N LEU A 101 -0.88 6.00 2.86
CA LEU A 101 -2.28 6.40 2.78
C LEU A 101 -2.49 7.83 3.27
N ALA A 102 -1.88 8.21 4.39
CA ALA A 102 -2.04 9.54 4.96
C ALA A 102 -1.52 10.65 4.04
N LEU A 103 -0.47 10.38 3.28
CA LEU A 103 0.10 11.34 2.33
C LEU A 103 -0.66 11.40 0.99
N LEU A 104 -1.42 10.36 0.63
CA LEU A 104 -2.02 10.25 -0.71
C LEU A 104 -3.56 10.29 -0.75
N ALA A 105 -4.24 10.02 0.35
CA ALA A 105 -5.68 9.75 0.34
C ALA A 105 -6.57 11.01 0.40
N ASP A 106 -6.11 12.08 1.02
CA ASP A 106 -6.99 13.20 1.38
C ASP A 106 -7.20 14.18 0.22
N VAL A 107 -6.10 14.70 -0.33
CA VAL A 107 -6.13 15.71 -1.40
C VAL A 107 -5.21 15.33 -2.56
N PRO A 108 -5.47 15.84 -3.78
CA PRO A 108 -4.58 15.65 -4.93
C PRO A 108 -3.14 16.11 -4.66
N ILE A 109 -2.17 15.54 -5.37
CA ILE A 109 -0.72 15.78 -5.16
C ILE A 109 -0.31 17.27 -5.25
N HIS A 110 -1.02 18.06 -6.07
CA HIS A 110 -0.77 19.49 -6.28
C HIS A 110 -1.46 20.38 -5.23
N ARG A 111 -2.23 19.82 -4.30
CA ARG A 111 -2.91 20.56 -3.22
C ARG A 111 -2.14 20.42 -1.91
N PRO A 112 -1.99 21.50 -1.12
CA PRO A 112 -1.37 21.43 0.20
C PRO A 112 -2.08 20.42 1.07
N LEU A 113 -1.32 19.63 1.83
CA LEU A 113 -1.85 18.64 2.75
C LEU A 113 -1.51 19.07 4.17
N HIS A 114 -2.50 19.05 5.06
CA HIS A 114 -2.27 19.21 6.49
C HIS A 114 -2.41 17.85 7.17
N LEU A 115 -1.28 17.27 7.57
CA LEU A 115 -1.22 15.96 8.21
C LEU A 115 -1.41 16.11 9.71
N THR A 116 -2.46 15.49 10.25
CA THR A 116 -2.78 15.47 11.68
C THR A 116 -2.65 14.06 12.27
N HIS A 117 -2.56 13.97 13.59
CA HIS A 117 -2.58 12.69 14.30
C HIS A 117 -3.85 11.87 13.99
N ASN A 118 -5.00 12.53 13.88
CA ASN A 118 -6.27 11.85 13.57
C ASN A 118 -6.27 11.23 12.17
N ASN A 119 -5.59 11.85 11.19
CA ASN A 119 -5.43 11.24 9.86
C ASN A 119 -4.68 9.92 9.99
N LEU A 120 -3.52 9.91 10.67
CA LEU A 120 -2.70 8.72 10.88
C LEU A 120 -3.47 7.59 11.58
N VAL A 121 -4.15 7.92 12.69
CA VAL A 121 -4.96 6.96 13.45
C VAL A 121 -6.10 6.39 12.61
N GLY A 122 -6.77 7.22 11.80
CA GLY A 122 -7.84 6.78 10.90
C GLY A 122 -7.35 5.75 9.88
N HIS A 123 -6.20 6.01 9.25
CA HIS A 123 -5.57 5.08 8.30
C HIS A 123 -5.13 3.78 8.98
N TRP A 124 -4.50 3.85 10.14
CA TRP A 124 -4.10 2.67 10.91
C TRP A 124 -5.31 1.81 11.31
N ARG A 125 -6.40 2.43 11.79
CA ARG A 125 -7.64 1.70 12.14
C ARG A 125 -8.24 0.98 10.93
N TRP A 126 -8.24 1.63 9.77
CA TRP A 126 -8.71 1.00 8.53
C TRP A 126 -7.83 -0.20 8.16
N LEU A 127 -6.50 -0.08 8.21
CA LEU A 127 -5.59 -1.19 7.94
C LEU A 127 -5.75 -2.36 8.93
N ARG A 128 -6.09 -2.07 10.21
CA ARG A 128 -6.48 -3.13 11.16
C ARG A 128 -7.75 -3.86 10.74
N GLN A 129 -8.76 -3.15 10.21
CA GLN A 129 -9.97 -3.79 9.70
C GLN A 129 -9.64 -4.68 8.49
N VAL A 130 -8.83 -4.17 7.56
CA VAL A 130 -8.34 -4.94 6.41
C VAL A 130 -7.64 -6.20 6.88
N TRP A 131 -6.70 -6.10 7.82
CA TRP A 131 -6.02 -7.26 8.38
C TRP A 131 -6.98 -8.28 9.00
N ARG A 132 -7.91 -7.81 9.84
CA ARG A 132 -8.87 -8.69 10.54
C ARG A 132 -9.73 -9.48 9.57
N LEU A 133 -10.20 -8.86 8.50
CA LEU A 133 -10.96 -9.56 7.47
C LEU A 133 -10.05 -10.51 6.67
N CYS A 134 -8.98 -9.97 6.10
CA CYS A 134 -8.22 -10.64 5.07
C CYS A 134 -7.29 -11.74 5.61
N SER A 135 -6.78 -11.63 6.84
CA SER A 135 -5.88 -12.64 7.43
C SER A 135 -6.58 -13.97 7.74
N THR A 136 -7.92 -13.98 7.81
CA THR A 136 -8.74 -15.16 8.10
C THR A 136 -9.40 -15.74 6.85
N VAL A 137 -9.31 -15.07 5.69
CA VAL A 137 -9.85 -15.60 4.43
C VAL A 137 -9.03 -16.83 4.04
N PRO A 138 -9.66 -18.01 3.84
CA PRO A 138 -8.95 -19.20 3.40
C PRO A 138 -8.32 -18.98 2.01
N LEU A 139 -7.42 -19.86 1.61
CA LEU A 139 -6.85 -19.80 0.27
C LEU A 139 -7.97 -19.93 -0.77
N LEU A 140 -8.16 -18.89 -1.58
CA LEU A 140 -9.17 -18.90 -2.63
C LEU A 140 -8.52 -19.37 -3.93
N THR A 141 -8.96 -20.51 -4.45
CA THR A 141 -8.55 -21.00 -5.77
C THR A 141 -9.08 -20.01 -6.82
N ALA A 142 -8.19 -19.31 -7.51
CA ALA A 142 -8.58 -18.44 -8.61
C ALA A 142 -9.18 -19.30 -9.74
N GLU A 143 -10.40 -19.02 -10.17
CA GLU A 143 -10.87 -19.45 -11.48
C GLU A 143 -10.16 -18.61 -12.56
N PRO A 144 -9.90 -19.16 -13.76
CA PRO A 144 -9.30 -18.40 -14.85
C PRO A 144 -10.15 -17.14 -15.13
N MET A 145 -9.52 -15.97 -14.96
CA MET A 145 -10.19 -14.67 -14.89
C MET A 145 -11.18 -14.42 -16.03
N ALA A 146 -12.42 -14.05 -15.67
CA ALA A 146 -13.23 -13.16 -16.50
C ALA A 146 -12.67 -11.73 -16.32
N SER A 147 -12.04 -11.22 -17.37
CA SER A 147 -11.21 -10.01 -17.48
C SER A 147 -11.88 -8.65 -17.17
N GLU A 148 -13.04 -8.60 -16.50
CA GLU A 148 -13.86 -7.38 -16.47
C GLU A 148 -13.87 -6.61 -15.13
N VAL A 149 -13.25 -7.13 -14.06
CA VAL A 149 -13.46 -6.52 -12.74
C VAL A 149 -12.37 -5.51 -12.35
N GLN A 150 -12.77 -4.23 -12.41
CA GLN A 150 -12.23 -3.06 -11.70
C GLN A 150 -10.81 -2.60 -12.06
N PHE A 151 -10.67 -2.09 -13.28
CA PHE A 151 -9.58 -1.19 -13.68
C PHE A 151 -9.68 0.21 -13.08
N ASP A 152 -10.72 0.56 -12.33
CA ASP A 152 -10.98 1.94 -11.92
C ASP A 152 -9.89 2.49 -10.99
N VAL A 153 -9.44 1.71 -9.99
CA VAL A 153 -8.31 2.12 -9.13
C VAL A 153 -7.05 2.36 -9.96
N ILE A 154 -6.77 1.45 -10.90
CA ILE A 154 -5.60 1.49 -11.78
C ILE A 154 -5.67 2.72 -12.72
N GLU A 155 -6.84 3.00 -13.27
CA GLU A 155 -7.09 4.14 -14.15
C GLU A 155 -6.95 5.47 -13.39
N GLU A 156 -7.50 5.56 -12.17
CA GLU A 156 -7.34 6.74 -11.32
C GLU A 156 -5.87 6.99 -10.96
N VAL A 157 -5.10 5.94 -10.64
CA VAL A 157 -3.65 6.07 -10.40
C VAL A 157 -2.94 6.53 -11.66
N TRP A 158 -3.28 5.97 -12.83
CA TRP A 158 -2.70 6.37 -14.11
C TRP A 158 -2.91 7.85 -14.41
N GLN A 159 -4.11 8.34 -14.11
CA GLN A 159 -4.48 9.75 -14.29
C GLN A 159 -3.96 10.66 -13.15
N GLY A 160 -3.19 10.12 -12.20
CA GLY A 160 -2.58 10.88 -11.12
C GLY A 160 -3.56 11.31 -10.02
N ARG A 161 -4.68 10.59 -9.86
CA ARG A 161 -5.73 10.86 -8.88
C ARG A 161 -5.70 9.82 -7.74
N ASN A 162 -4.58 9.77 -7.03
CA ASN A 162 -4.38 8.80 -5.94
C ASN A 162 -5.43 8.90 -4.81
N ASN A 163 -5.92 10.11 -4.51
CA ASN A 163 -6.97 10.31 -3.51
C ASN A 163 -8.28 9.61 -3.93
N THR A 164 -8.66 9.74 -5.21
CA THR A 164 -9.83 9.04 -5.77
C THR A 164 -9.59 7.54 -5.84
N ALA A 165 -8.40 7.11 -6.27
CA ALA A 165 -8.03 5.69 -6.31
C ALA A 165 -8.11 5.03 -4.92
N ILE A 166 -7.65 5.71 -3.86
CA ILE A 166 -7.75 5.21 -2.48
C ILE A 166 -9.20 5.20 -1.99
N ALA A 167 -10.02 6.16 -2.41
CA ALA A 167 -11.46 6.13 -2.11
C ALA A 167 -12.13 4.91 -2.75
N LEU A 168 -11.84 4.61 -4.03
CA LEU A 168 -12.33 3.41 -4.71
C LEU A 168 -11.82 2.12 -4.04
N LEU A 169 -10.55 2.07 -3.62
CA LEU A 169 -9.99 0.96 -2.87
C LEU A 169 -10.77 0.70 -1.56
N ARG A 170 -11.14 1.76 -0.85
CA ARG A 170 -11.97 1.66 0.37
C ARG A 170 -13.40 1.19 0.05
N SER A 171 -13.98 1.66 -1.06
CA SER A 171 -15.29 1.18 -1.51
C SER A 171 -15.26 -0.31 -1.87
N SER A 172 -14.21 -0.76 -2.56
CA SER A 172 -13.97 -2.18 -2.84
C SER A 172 -13.87 -3.00 -1.56
N PHE A 173 -13.11 -2.53 -0.55
CA PHE A 173 -13.07 -3.17 0.77
C PHE A 173 -14.45 -3.24 1.45
N GLN A 174 -15.22 -2.16 1.40
CA GLN A 174 -16.55 -2.11 1.99
C GLN A 174 -17.50 -3.11 1.32
N GLN A 175 -17.41 -3.27 0.00
CA GLN A 175 -18.17 -4.29 -0.74
C GLN A 175 -17.83 -5.70 -0.23
N LEU A 176 -16.54 -6.00 -0.03
CA LEU A 176 -16.10 -7.30 0.51
C LEU A 176 -16.66 -7.59 1.91
N ILE A 177 -16.75 -6.57 2.78
CA ILE A 177 -17.34 -6.72 4.13
C ILE A 177 -18.86 -6.87 4.07
N SER A 178 -19.52 -6.17 3.15
CA SER A 178 -20.98 -6.15 3.04
C SER A 178 -21.55 -7.37 2.32
N SER A 179 -20.73 -8.16 1.61
CA SER A 179 -21.16 -9.42 1.00
C SER A 179 -21.56 -10.45 2.06
N THR A 180 -22.74 -11.04 1.92
CA THR A 180 -23.17 -12.16 2.76
C THR A 180 -22.51 -13.44 2.27
N GLY A 181 -21.49 -13.93 3.00
CA GLY A 181 -20.79 -15.18 2.68
C GLY A 181 -19.28 -14.97 2.48
N ALA A 182 -18.62 -15.98 1.92
CA ALA A 182 -17.20 -15.86 1.57
C ALA A 182 -17.01 -14.84 0.44
N PRO A 183 -15.94 -14.01 0.47
CA PRO A 183 -15.61 -13.11 -0.63
C PRO A 183 -15.47 -13.88 -1.95
N GLN A 184 -15.95 -13.28 -3.04
CA GLN A 184 -15.67 -13.82 -4.37
C GLN A 184 -14.15 -13.78 -4.64
N PRO A 185 -13.53 -14.87 -5.13
CA PRO A 185 -12.08 -14.93 -5.33
C PRO A 185 -11.52 -13.77 -6.15
N ASN A 186 -12.17 -13.42 -7.26
CA ASN A 186 -11.70 -12.36 -8.15
C ASN A 186 -11.74 -10.99 -7.49
N ASP A 187 -12.83 -10.64 -6.80
CA ASP A 187 -12.98 -9.35 -6.12
C ASP A 187 -11.95 -9.20 -5.00
N TYR A 188 -11.75 -10.28 -4.24
CA TYR A 188 -10.78 -10.30 -3.15
C TYR A 188 -9.34 -10.19 -3.64
N GLN A 189 -8.96 -10.96 -4.66
CA GLN A 189 -7.61 -10.89 -5.23
C GLN A 189 -7.34 -9.55 -5.90
N THR A 190 -8.34 -8.99 -6.59
CA THR A 190 -8.27 -7.64 -7.17
C THR A 190 -8.08 -6.57 -6.09
N PHE A 191 -8.83 -6.67 -4.99
CA PHE A 191 -8.64 -5.80 -3.84
C PHE A 191 -7.21 -5.88 -3.28
N LEU A 192 -6.67 -7.10 -3.08
CA LEU A 192 -5.31 -7.27 -2.57
C LEU A 192 -4.23 -6.71 -3.53
N ALA A 193 -4.41 -6.90 -4.83
CA ALA A 193 -3.54 -6.33 -5.85
C ALA A 193 -3.56 -4.80 -5.81
N ASN A 194 -4.75 -4.19 -5.75
CA ASN A 194 -4.92 -2.74 -5.65
C ASN A 194 -4.41 -2.18 -4.32
N LEU A 195 -4.57 -2.91 -3.22
CA LEU A 195 -4.03 -2.54 -1.91
C LEU A 195 -2.51 -2.42 -1.93
N THR A 196 -1.83 -3.34 -2.62
CA THR A 196 -0.35 -3.39 -2.71
C THR A 196 0.24 -2.15 -3.38
N VAL A 197 -0.53 -1.44 -4.22
CA VAL A 197 -0.10 -0.18 -4.86
C VAL A 197 0.19 0.91 -3.84
N PHE A 198 -0.55 0.95 -2.73
CA PHE A 198 -0.42 2.00 -1.70
C PHE A 198 0.15 1.47 -0.37
N CYS A 199 -0.08 0.21 -0.06
CA CYS A 199 0.27 -0.44 1.19
C CYS A 199 1.13 -1.68 0.90
N PRO A 200 2.38 -1.50 0.46
CA PRO A 200 3.20 -2.59 -0.03
C PRO A 200 3.50 -3.66 1.03
N PHE A 201 3.52 -3.33 2.33
CA PHE A 201 3.84 -4.32 3.35
C PHE A 201 2.66 -5.26 3.64
N ILE A 202 1.51 -4.72 4.04
CA ILE A 202 0.29 -5.51 4.30
C ILE A 202 -0.22 -6.18 3.02
N GLY A 203 -0.17 -5.50 1.87
CA GLY A 203 -0.57 -6.05 0.59
C GLY A 203 0.25 -7.29 0.22
N THR A 204 1.58 -7.20 0.35
CA THR A 204 2.47 -8.34 0.07
C THR A 204 2.21 -9.51 1.02
N GLU A 205 2.05 -9.27 2.32
CA GLU A 205 1.75 -10.33 3.29
C GLU A 205 0.42 -11.03 2.98
N LEU A 206 -0.63 -10.27 2.64
CA LEU A 206 -1.95 -10.84 2.34
C LEU A 206 -1.94 -11.61 1.00
N LEU A 207 -1.24 -11.11 -0.01
CA LEU A 207 -1.04 -11.85 -1.28
C LEU A 207 -0.23 -13.13 -1.07
N TRP A 208 0.80 -13.10 -0.23
CA TRP A 208 1.58 -14.28 0.14
C TRP A 208 0.72 -15.35 0.83
N ARG A 209 -0.17 -14.95 1.75
CA ARG A 209 -1.13 -15.87 2.40
C ARG A 209 -2.10 -16.54 1.42
N GLN A 210 -2.38 -15.89 0.30
CA GLN A 210 -3.18 -16.44 -0.80
C GLN A 210 -2.36 -17.23 -1.82
N GLY A 211 -1.06 -17.44 -1.56
CA GLY A 211 -0.16 -18.15 -2.47
C GLY A 211 0.17 -17.38 -3.76
N MET A 212 -0.17 -16.09 -3.85
CA MET A 212 0.01 -15.27 -5.07
C MET A 212 1.42 -14.65 -5.16
N VAL A 213 2.12 -14.54 -4.04
CA VAL A 213 3.51 -14.09 -3.99
C VAL A 213 4.34 -15.21 -3.39
N THR A 214 5.36 -15.65 -4.12
CA THR A 214 6.39 -16.55 -3.60
C THR A 214 7.61 -15.72 -3.23
N ALA A 215 7.91 -15.65 -1.94
CA ALA A 215 9.14 -15.05 -1.44
C ALA A 215 9.60 -15.86 -0.24
N SER A 216 10.90 -16.11 -0.17
CA SER A 216 11.49 -16.67 1.04
C SER A 216 11.58 -15.53 2.06
N LYS A 217 10.75 -15.58 3.11
CA LYS A 217 10.89 -14.74 4.31
C LYS A 217 12.26 -14.95 4.98
N ASP A 218 12.94 -16.04 4.62
CA ASP A 218 14.22 -16.49 5.20
C ASP A 218 15.47 -15.97 4.46
N LYS A 219 15.32 -15.23 3.36
CA LYS A 219 16.48 -14.60 2.66
C LYS A 219 17.06 -13.38 3.39
N GLY A 220 16.86 -13.28 4.70
CA GLY A 220 17.64 -12.44 5.61
C GLY A 220 18.92 -13.10 6.12
N MET A 221 19.22 -14.33 5.69
CA MET A 221 20.51 -14.97 5.95
C MET A 221 21.50 -14.54 4.87
N ILE A 222 22.48 -13.74 5.32
CA ILE A 222 23.75 -13.51 4.63
C ILE A 222 24.36 -14.90 4.35
N GLU A 223 24.67 -15.20 3.09
CA GLU A 223 25.81 -16.07 2.78
C GLU A 223 27.11 -15.25 2.93
#